data_AF-A0A2K4FWY9-F1
#
_entry.id   AF-A0A2K4FWY9-F1
#
_cell.length_a   1.000
_cell.length_b   1.000
_cell.length_c   1.000
_cell.angle_alpha   90.00
_cell.angle_beta   90.00
_cell.angle_gamma   90.00
#
_symmetry.space_group_name_H-M   'P 1'
#
loop_
_entity.id
_entity.type
_entity.pdbx_description
1 polymer ?
#
loop_
_entity_poly.entity_id
_entity_poly.type
_entity_poly.pdbx_seq_one_letter_code
_entity_poly.pdbx_strand_id
1 'polypeptide(L)'
;MKFLPLVLAAAAAFTTLGAAAQPAGPATCDAKREAIGRDIEMAKSKGQKQRVRGLETALAEVNRNCTDAKLAAEHQKRIRA
;
A
#
# COMPACT_ATOMS: atom_id res chain seq x y z
N MET A 1 -47.11 -12.85 30.34
CA MET A 1 -46.05 -11.81 30.38
C MET A 1 -44.69 -12.44 30.66
N LYS A 2 -44.04 -13.02 29.64
CA LYS A 2 -42.58 -13.20 29.56
C LYS A 2 -42.27 -13.64 28.13
N PHE A 3 -42.23 -12.67 27.21
CA PHE A 3 -41.79 -12.91 25.85
C PHE A 3 -40.27 -13.10 25.89
N LEU A 4 -39.84 -14.34 25.74
CA LEU A 4 -38.47 -14.64 25.33
C LEU A 4 -38.52 -14.96 23.83
N PRO A 5 -38.22 -13.98 22.94
CA PRO A 5 -37.85 -14.29 21.59
C PRO A 5 -36.33 -14.18 21.45
N LEU A 6 -35.72 -15.35 21.38
CA LEU A 6 -34.58 -15.64 20.53
C LEU A 6 -34.86 -15.06 19.12
N VAL A 7 -34.28 -13.91 18.79
CA VAL A 7 -34.33 -13.34 17.44
C VAL A 7 -33.04 -12.58 17.15
N LEU A 8 -32.28 -13.18 16.23
CA LEU A 8 -31.49 -12.57 15.15
C LEU A 8 -30.47 -11.48 15.49
N ALA A 9 -29.21 -11.92 15.47
CA ALA A 9 -28.20 -11.50 14.49
C ALA A 9 -28.44 -10.17 13.75
N ALA A 10 -27.68 -9.14 14.13
CA ALA A 10 -27.32 -8.01 13.27
C ALA A 10 -25.87 -7.65 13.60
N ALA A 11 -24.92 -8.14 12.81
CA ALA A 11 -24.31 -7.40 11.71
C ALA A 11 -23.30 -6.33 12.20
N ALA A 12 -22.03 -6.75 12.31
CA ALA A 12 -20.89 -5.86 12.15
C ALA A 12 -19.74 -6.67 11.53
N ALA A 13 -19.91 -7.06 10.26
CA ALA A 13 -18.80 -7.53 9.45
C ALA A 13 -17.90 -6.32 9.15
N PHE A 14 -16.88 -6.11 9.99
CA PHE A 14 -15.74 -5.27 9.62
C PHE A 14 -14.84 -6.07 8.67
N THR A 15 -15.26 -6.20 7.42
CA THR A 15 -14.33 -6.55 6.34
C THR A 15 -13.63 -5.27 5.90
N THR A 16 -12.64 -4.84 6.70
CA THR A 16 -11.60 -3.97 6.15
C THR A 16 -10.84 -4.82 5.15
N LEU A 17 -11.25 -4.74 3.88
CA LEU A 17 -10.51 -5.22 2.75
C LEU A 17 -9.24 -4.37 2.69
N GLY A 18 -8.22 -4.76 3.46
CA GLY A 18 -6.87 -4.27 3.28
C GLY A 18 -6.50 -4.59 1.85
N ALA A 19 -6.46 -3.57 1.00
CA ALA A 19 -5.86 -3.67 -0.31
C ALA A 19 -4.38 -4.00 -0.09
N ALA A 20 -4.08 -5.29 0.05
CA ALA A 20 -2.74 -5.81 -0.09
C ALA A 20 -2.37 -5.55 -1.54
N ALA A 21 -1.66 -4.44 -1.76
CA ALA A 21 -0.92 -4.21 -2.98
C ALA A 21 -0.12 -5.48 -3.26
N GLN A 22 -0.47 -6.15 -4.36
CA GLN A 22 0.14 -7.40 -4.78
C GLN A 22 1.67 -7.22 -4.81
N PRO A 23 2.45 -8.23 -4.39
CA PRO A 23 3.90 -8.17 -4.51
C PRO A 23 4.25 -8.25 -6.00
N ALA A 24 4.37 -7.09 -6.63
CA ALA A 24 4.77 -6.94 -8.02
C ALA A 24 6.27 -7.29 -8.15
N GLY A 25 6.57 -8.59 -8.29
CA GLY A 25 7.89 -9.10 -8.66
C GLY A 25 9.08 -8.52 -7.84
N PRO A 26 10.31 -8.67 -8.33
CA PRO A 26 11.40 -7.79 -7.90
C PRO A 26 11.13 -6.39 -8.47
N ALA A 27 10.44 -5.54 -7.69
CA ALA A 27 10.11 -4.18 -8.11
C ALA A 27 11.38 -3.32 -8.22
N THR A 28 11.97 -3.22 -9.42
CA THR A 28 13.17 -2.40 -9.71
C THR A 28 13.05 -0.99 -9.10
N CYS A 29 14.18 -0.34 -8.84
CA CYS A 29 14.14 1.04 -8.34
C CYS A 29 13.30 1.95 -9.25
N ASP A 30 13.36 1.72 -10.57
CA ASP A 30 12.53 2.41 -11.56
C ASP A 30 11.04 2.05 -11.45
N ALA A 31 10.69 0.76 -11.32
CA ALA A 31 9.30 0.35 -11.13
C ALA A 31 8.69 0.99 -9.86
N LYS A 32 9.47 1.12 -8.79
CA LYS A 32 9.06 1.79 -7.56
C LYS A 32 8.86 3.29 -7.77
N ARG A 33 9.76 3.97 -8.50
CA ARG A 33 9.62 5.40 -8.84
C ARG A 33 8.37 5.64 -9.68
N GLU A 34 8.15 4.82 -10.70
CA GLU A 34 7.00 4.92 -11.59
C GLU A 34 5.68 4.70 -10.83
N ALA A 35 5.64 3.71 -9.93
CA ALA A 35 4.48 3.46 -9.09
C ALA A 35 4.16 4.66 -8.17
N ILE A 36 5.17 5.22 -7.51
CA ILE A 36 4.99 6.43 -6.67
C ILE A 36 4.53 7.62 -7.52
N GLY A 37 5.06 7.78 -8.74
CA GLY A 37 4.64 8.82 -9.68
C GLY A 37 3.15 8.71 -10.04
N ARG A 38 2.65 7.52 -10.36
CA ARG A 38 1.22 7.29 -10.61
C ARG A 38 0.35 7.64 -9.40
N ASP A 39 0.80 7.27 -8.20
CA ASP A 39 0.09 7.58 -6.96
C ASP A 39 0.03 9.08 -6.67
N ILE A 40 1.08 9.83 -7.02
CA ILE A 40 1.10 11.30 -6.91
C ILE A 40 0.02 11.91 -7.82
N GLU A 41 -0.04 11.49 -9.08
CA GLU A 41 -1.03 12.02 -10.03
C GLU A 41 -2.47 11.69 -9.59
N MET A 42 -2.70 10.47 -9.09
CA MET A 42 -3.98 10.08 -8.51
C MET A 42 -4.32 10.88 -7.25
N ALA A 43 -3.34 11.16 -6.39
CA ALA A 43 -3.56 11.95 -5.18
C ALA A 43 -3.84 13.43 -5.51
N LYS A 44 -3.17 13.99 -6.54
CA LYS A 44 -3.45 15.34 -7.06
C LYS A 44 -4.86 15.45 -7.62
N SER A 45 -5.29 14.50 -8.46
CA SER A 45 -6.63 14.51 -9.04
C SER A 45 -7.75 14.42 -7.99
N LYS A 46 -7.46 13.79 -6.84
CA LYS A 46 -8.36 13.71 -5.68
C LYS A 46 -8.21 14.86 -4.67
N GLY A 47 -7.34 15.85 -4.93
CA GLY A 47 -7.10 16.98 -4.02
C GLY A 47 -6.44 16.62 -2.69
N GLN A 48 -5.78 15.46 -2.61
CA GLN A 48 -5.22 14.90 -1.37
C GLN A 48 -3.84 15.50 -1.03
N LYS A 49 -3.79 16.79 -0.69
CA LYS A 49 -2.54 17.55 -0.51
C LYS A 49 -1.52 16.92 0.45
N GLN A 50 -1.97 16.38 1.58
CA GLN A 50 -1.06 15.74 2.56
C GLN A 50 -0.46 14.44 2.00
N ARG A 51 -1.27 13.67 1.26
CA ARG A 51 -0.82 12.44 0.62
C ARG A 51 0.19 12.74 -0.48
N VAL A 52 -0.06 13.76 -1.30
CA VAL A 52 0.89 14.21 -2.33
C VAL A 52 2.25 14.52 -1.71
N ARG A 53 2.28 15.32 -0.63
CA ARG A 53 3.54 15.63 0.09
C ARG A 53 4.26 14.39 0.59
N GLY A 54 3.54 13.45 1.20
CA GLY A 54 4.15 12.19 1.66
C GLY A 54 4.74 11.36 0.51
N LEU A 55 4.03 11.29 -0.61
CA LEU A 55 4.49 10.56 -1.81
C LEU A 55 5.69 11.25 -2.47
N GLU A 56 5.73 12.58 -2.51
CA GLU A 56 6.88 13.34 -3.01
C GLU A 56 8.14 13.10 -2.16
N THR A 57 8.00 13.09 -0.83
CA THR A 57 9.09 12.71 0.08
C THR A 57 9.55 11.28 -0.19
N ALA A 58 8.62 10.33 -0.29
CA ALA A 58 8.95 8.94 -0.58
C ALA A 58 9.66 8.78 -1.94
N LEU A 59 9.25 9.53 -2.97
CA LEU A 59 9.91 9.54 -4.26
C LEU A 59 11.34 10.08 -4.16
N ALA A 60 11.55 11.17 -3.41
CA ALA A 60 12.87 11.73 -3.16
C ALA A 60 13.77 10.72 -2.42
N GLU A 61 13.24 10.01 -1.42
CA GLU A 61 13.98 8.97 -0.70
C GLU A 61 14.35 7.80 -1.60
N VAL A 62 13.47 7.36 -2.51
CA VAL A 62 13.79 6.33 -3.50
C VAL A 62 14.86 6.82 -4.47
N ASN A 63 14.76 8.07 -4.92
CA ASN A 63 15.77 8.66 -5.81
C ASN A 63 17.15 8.76 -5.14
N ARG A 64 17.19 9.01 -3.82
CA ARG A 64 18.43 9.11 -3.05
C ARG A 64 19.01 7.76 -2.63
N ASN A 65 18.16 6.81 -2.23
CA ASN A 65 18.58 5.62 -1.50
C ASN A 65 18.36 4.31 -2.25
N CYS A 66 17.60 4.32 -3.34
CA CYS A 66 17.35 3.11 -4.11
C CYS A 66 18.51 2.88 -5.07
N THR A 67 19.33 1.90 -4.72
CA THR A 67 20.27 1.23 -5.61
C THR A 67 19.69 -0.14 -5.95
N ASP A 68 19.79 -0.58 -7.21
CA ASP A 68 19.24 -1.89 -7.61
C ASP A 68 19.83 -3.06 -6.81
N ALA A 69 21.05 -2.89 -6.29
CA ALA A 69 21.69 -3.83 -5.38
C ALA A 69 20.91 -4.05 -4.08
N LYS A 70 20.31 -3.00 -3.51
CA LYS A 70 19.53 -3.07 -2.25
C LYS A 70 18.21 -3.80 -2.47
N LEU A 71 17.62 -3.61 -3.65
CA LEU A 71 16.41 -4.32 -4.06
C LEU A 71 16.67 -5.79 -4.36
N ALA A 72 17.79 -6.11 -5.03
CA ALA A 72 18.21 -7.49 -5.25
C ALA A 72 18.45 -8.22 -3.91
N ALA A 73 19.01 -7.53 -2.90
CA ALA A 73 19.20 -8.07 -1.56
C ALA A 73 17.87 -8.33 -0.83
N GLU A 74 16.89 -7.42 -0.92
CA GLU A 74 15.54 -7.63 -0.36
C GLU A 74 14.80 -8.77 -1.06
N HIS A 75 14.97 -8.93 -2.37
CA HIS A 75 14.43 -10.06 -3.12
C HIS A 75 15.06 -11.39 -2.69
N GLN A 76 16.39 -11.43 -2.53
CA GLN A 76 17.10 -12.59 -1.99
C GLN A 76 16.66 -12.94 -0.56
N LYS A 77 16.40 -11.95 0.30
CA LYS A 77 15.85 -12.20 1.65
C LYS A 77 14.46 -12.82 1.60
N ARG A 78 13.57 -12.37 0.71
CA ARG A 78 12.23 -12.97 0.57
C ARG A 78 12.25 -14.37 -0.03
N ILE A 79 13.18 -14.68 -0.93
CA ILE A 79 13.30 -16.03 -1.49
C ILE A 79 13.86 -17.02 -0.46
N ARG A 80 14.68 -16.55 0.48
CA ARG A 80 15.28 -17.40 1.53
C ARG A 80 14.48 -17.45 2.84
N ALA A 81 13.40 -16.70 2.97
CA ALA A 81 12.50 -16.71 4.12
C ALA A 81 11.35 -17.70 3.90
#